data_AF-X1MAP5-F1
#
_entry.id   AF-X1MAP5-F1
#
_cell.length_a   1.000
_cell.length_b   1.000
_cell.length_c   1.000
_cell.angle_alpha   90.00
_cell.angle_beta   90.00
_cell.angle_gamma   90.00
#
_symmetry.space_group_name_H-M   'P 1'
#
loop_
_entity.id
_entity.type
_entity.pdbx_description
1 polymer ?
#
loop_
_entity_poly.entity_id
_entity_poly.type
_entity_poly.pdbx_seq_one_letter_code
_entity_poly.pdbx_strand_id
1 'polypeptide(L)'
;TWKDNGGVHYNSGIPNRAFALFSKAVGGNAWDKPGHVWYEASQHLGLLPSFAQFADETVKAARKLGYGEDVVQKLKDSWGEVGIKPGAALRDTLTPAEPVGPAEDKEADPNGPTVPELPKPNKQLIEAR
;
A
#
# COMPACT_ATOMS: atom_id res chain seq x y z
N THR A 1 9.88 -10.84 21.06
CA THR A 1 9.41 -9.56 20.47
C THR A 1 9.76 -9.54 19.00
N TRP A 2 8.84 -10.02 18.17
CA TRP A 2 9.03 -10.17 16.72
C TRP A 2 9.05 -8.78 16.07
N LYS A 3 10.18 -8.40 15.47
CA LYS A 3 10.27 -7.19 14.64
C LYS A 3 9.98 -7.61 13.21
N ASP A 4 8.69 -7.55 12.87
CA ASP A 4 8.09 -7.40 11.53
C ASP A 4 9.04 -7.68 10.35
N ASN A 5 8.94 -8.89 9.78
CA ASN A 5 9.52 -9.41 8.53
C ASN A 5 10.06 -8.34 7.55
N GLY A 6 11.25 -7.78 7.79
CA GLY A 6 11.86 -6.78 6.89
C GLY A 6 11.05 -5.47 6.73
N GLY A 7 10.16 -5.17 7.67
CA GLY A 7 9.39 -3.93 7.70
C GLY A 7 8.16 -3.90 6.80
N VAL A 8 7.61 -5.05 6.36
CA VAL A 8 6.41 -5.07 5.50
C VAL A 8 5.20 -4.38 6.13
N HIS A 9 5.04 -4.38 7.46
CA HIS A 9 4.00 -3.56 8.12
C HIS A 9 4.42 -2.09 8.29
N TYR A 10 5.73 -1.77 8.39
CA TYR A 10 6.24 -0.39 8.30
C TYR A 10 6.10 0.23 6.89
N ASN A 11 6.24 -0.57 5.82
CA ASN A 11 6.36 -0.10 4.43
C ASN A 11 5.00 0.20 3.76
N SER A 12 3.89 -0.28 4.32
CA SER A 12 2.55 0.00 3.78
C SER A 12 2.06 1.41 4.11
N GLY A 13 2.59 2.03 5.17
CA GLY A 13 2.12 3.33 5.65
C GLY A 13 2.30 4.46 4.64
N ILE A 14 3.41 4.46 3.90
CA ILE A 14 3.73 5.49 2.91
C ILE A 14 2.74 5.44 1.74
N PRO A 15 2.58 4.31 1.01
CA PRO A 15 1.56 4.19 -0.04
C PRO A 15 0.12 4.39 0.47
N ASN A 16 -0.21 3.90 1.67
CA ASN A 16 -1.56 4.05 2.22
C ASN A 16 -1.88 5.52 2.53
N ARG A 17 -0.91 6.27 3.08
CA ARG A 17 -1.07 7.71 3.31
C ARG A 17 -1.18 8.48 2.00
N ALA A 18 -0.36 8.15 0.99
CA ALA A 18 -0.47 8.74 -0.34
C ALA A 18 -1.86 8.50 -0.95
N PHE A 19 -2.38 7.27 -0.86
CA PHE A 19 -3.72 6.93 -1.33
C PHE A 19 -4.82 7.73 -0.62
N ALA A 20 -4.72 7.84 0.71
CA ALA A 20 -5.69 8.59 1.50
C ALA A 20 -5.68 10.10 1.16
N LEU A 21 -4.50 10.69 0.96
CA LEU A 21 -4.35 12.08 0.53
C LEU A 21 -4.92 12.28 -0.87
N PHE A 22 -4.61 11.38 -1.79
CA PHE A 22 -5.11 11.42 -3.16
C PHE A 22 -6.64 11.32 -3.22
N SER A 23 -7.20 10.37 -2.47
CA SER A 23 -8.65 10.17 -2.36
C SER A 23 -9.35 11.41 -1.82
N LYS A 24 -8.79 12.06 -0.80
CA LYS A 24 -9.30 13.32 -0.26
C LYS A 24 -9.21 14.48 -1.27
N ALA A 25 -8.09 14.59 -1.99
CA ALA A 25 -7.86 15.67 -2.94
C ALA A 25 -8.75 15.56 -4.20
N VAL A 26 -9.04 14.34 -4.64
CA VAL A 26 -9.97 14.08 -5.76
C VAL A 26 -11.43 14.28 -5.33
N GLY A 27 -11.76 13.90 -4.08
CA GLY A 27 -13.12 13.91 -3.58
C GLY A 27 -13.99 12.78 -4.15
N GLY A 28 -15.26 12.74 -3.76
CA GLY A 28 -16.15 11.63 -4.10
C GLY A 28 -15.77 10.35 -3.34
N ASN A 29 -16.04 9.18 -3.93
CA ASN A 29 -15.71 7.93 -3.27
C ASN A 29 -14.28 7.48 -3.60
N ALA A 30 -13.59 6.91 -2.61
CA ALA A 30 -12.24 6.40 -2.78
C ALA A 30 -12.16 5.26 -3.81
N TRP A 31 -13.24 4.51 -4.05
CA TRP A 31 -13.28 3.42 -5.04
C TRP A 31 -13.53 3.89 -6.47
N ASP A 32 -13.83 5.18 -6.70
CA ASP A 32 -14.04 5.72 -8.04
C ASP A 32 -12.67 5.96 -8.72
N LYS A 33 -12.33 7.21 -9.05
CA LYS A 33 -11.05 7.55 -9.69
C LYS A 33 -9.83 7.06 -8.88
N PRO A 34 -9.76 7.24 -7.53
CA PRO A 34 -8.56 6.84 -6.80
C PRO A 34 -8.33 5.33 -6.83
N GLY A 35 -9.37 4.54 -6.56
CA GLY A 35 -9.32 3.09 -6.57
C GLY A 35 -8.97 2.53 -7.94
N HIS A 36 -9.56 3.06 -9.01
CA HIS A 36 -9.22 2.64 -10.38
C HIS A 36 -7.75 2.90 -10.72
N VAL A 37 -7.19 4.06 -10.36
CA VAL A 37 -5.77 4.36 -10.57
C VAL A 37 -4.89 3.37 -9.80
N TRP A 38 -5.20 3.13 -8.53
CA TRP A 38 -4.41 2.23 -7.68
C TRP A 38 -4.42 0.80 -8.20
N TYR A 39 -5.60 0.32 -8.60
CA TYR A 39 -5.79 -1.02 -9.14
C TYR A 39 -5.08 -1.20 -10.47
N GLU A 40 -5.22 -0.25 -11.40
CA GLU A 40 -4.56 -0.32 -12.70
C GLU A 40 -3.04 -0.30 -12.54
N ALA A 41 -2.50 0.57 -11.69
CA ALA A 41 -1.07 0.64 -11.43
C ALA A 41 -0.49 -0.65 -10.84
N SER A 42 -1.22 -1.31 -9.92
CA SER A 42 -0.74 -2.54 -9.29
C SER A 42 -0.59 -3.72 -10.26
N GLN A 43 -1.26 -3.67 -11.42
CA GLN A 43 -1.14 -4.73 -12.44
C GLN A 43 0.21 -4.71 -13.18
N HIS A 44 0.96 -3.61 -13.10
CA HIS A 44 2.20 -3.39 -13.88
C HIS A 44 3.47 -3.42 -13.02
N LEU A 45 3.37 -3.82 -11.75
CA LEU A 45 4.50 -3.88 -10.84
C LEU A 45 5.17 -5.27 -10.84
N GLY A 46 6.50 -5.28 -10.71
CA GLY A 46 7.26 -6.50 -10.42
C GLY A 46 7.09 -6.96 -8.97
N LEU A 47 7.82 -8.01 -8.56
CA LEU A 47 7.70 -8.59 -7.21
C LEU A 47 8.01 -7.62 -6.06
N LEU A 48 8.93 -6.67 -6.26
CA LEU A 48 9.40 -5.74 -5.23
C LEU A 48 9.62 -4.34 -5.84
N PRO A 49 8.55 -3.59 -6.17
CA PRO A 49 8.69 -2.24 -6.68
C PRO A 49 9.15 -1.30 -5.55
N SER A 50 10.00 -0.35 -5.88
CA SER A 50 10.23 0.82 -5.02
C SER A 50 8.99 1.71 -4.97
N PHE A 51 8.87 2.54 -3.94
CA PHE A 51 7.78 3.51 -3.85
C PHE A 51 7.76 4.49 -5.02
N ALA A 52 8.93 4.92 -5.50
CA ALA A 52 9.03 5.80 -6.67
C ALA A 52 8.56 5.12 -7.96
N GLN A 53 8.83 3.82 -8.12
CA GLN A 53 8.28 3.03 -9.24
C GLN A 53 6.77 2.90 -9.14
N PHE A 54 6.24 2.60 -7.95
CA PHE A 54 4.79 2.52 -7.79
C PHE A 54 4.11 3.88 -8.04
N ALA A 55 4.68 4.96 -7.52
CA ALA A 55 4.20 6.31 -7.78
C ALA A 55 4.20 6.66 -9.27
N ASP A 56 5.24 6.28 -10.01
CA ASP A 56 5.31 6.45 -11.47
C ASP A 56 4.23 5.65 -12.19
N GLU A 57 4.00 4.39 -11.81
CA GLU A 57 2.91 3.58 -12.36
C GLU A 57 1.52 4.15 -12.07
N THR A 58 1.30 4.75 -10.89
CA THR A 58 0.02 5.45 -10.62
C THR A 58 -0.20 6.63 -11.56
N VAL A 59 0.85 7.39 -11.91
CA VAL A 59 0.75 8.51 -12.85
C VAL A 59 0.45 8.01 -14.27
N LYS A 60 1.10 6.92 -14.71
CA LYS A 60 0.82 6.28 -16.00
C LYS A 60 -0.61 5.75 -16.05
N ALA A 61 -1.06 5.08 -14.98
CA ALA A 61 -2.42 4.56 -14.85
C ALA A 61 -3.47 5.65 -14.95
N ALA A 62 -3.31 6.78 -14.24
CA ALA A 62 -4.24 7.90 -14.30
C ALA A 62 -4.40 8.46 -15.72
N ARG A 63 -3.29 8.59 -16.46
CA ARG A 63 -3.29 9.03 -17.86
C ARG A 63 -3.91 8.00 -18.80
N LYS A 64 -3.58 6.72 -18.61
CA LYS A 64 -4.14 5.60 -19.39
C LYS A 64 -5.67 5.51 -19.24
N LEU A 65 -6.18 5.76 -18.04
CA LEU A 65 -7.62 5.81 -17.74
C LEU A 65 -8.30 7.08 -18.28
N GLY A 66 -7.55 8.00 -18.88
CA GLY A 66 -8.09 9.23 -19.46
C GLY A 66 -8.48 10.29 -18.43
N TYR A 67 -7.95 10.23 -17.21
CA TYR A 67 -8.17 11.28 -16.22
C TYR A 67 -7.37 12.54 -16.56
N GLY A 68 -7.99 13.69 -16.32
CA GLY A 68 -7.39 15.00 -16.62
C GLY A 68 -6.12 15.26 -15.82
N GLU A 69 -5.32 16.22 -16.29
CA GLU A 69 -4.08 16.60 -15.60
C GLU A 69 -4.32 17.18 -14.20
N ASP A 70 -5.54 17.61 -13.86
CA ASP A 70 -5.90 17.99 -12.48
C ASP A 70 -5.81 16.80 -11.51
N VAL A 71 -6.27 15.60 -11.93
CA VAL A 71 -6.19 14.36 -11.15
C VAL A 71 -4.75 13.90 -11.07
N VAL A 72 -4.02 13.98 -12.18
CA VAL A 72 -2.58 13.65 -12.23
C VAL A 72 -1.78 14.54 -11.28
N GLN A 73 -2.07 15.84 -11.23
CA GLN A 73 -1.37 16.76 -10.33
C GLN A 73 -1.66 16.45 -8.86
N LYS A 74 -2.93 16.26 -8.49
CA LYS A 74 -3.33 15.83 -7.13
C LYS A 74 -2.63 14.55 -6.69
N LEU A 75 -2.46 13.60 -7.62
CA LEU A 75 -1.75 12.35 -7.38
C LEU A 75 -0.25 12.58 -7.12
N LYS A 76 0.41 13.39 -7.94
CA LYS A 76 1.82 13.76 -7.75
C LYS A 76 2.03 14.49 -6.43
N ASP A 77 1.15 15.43 -6.09
CA ASP A 77 1.21 16.18 -4.84
C ASP A 77 1.05 15.23 -3.64
N SER A 78 0.13 14.27 -3.72
CA SER A 78 -0.11 13.27 -2.67
C SER A 78 1.10 12.35 -2.42
N TRP A 79 1.83 11.98 -3.47
CA TRP A 79 3.12 11.29 -3.33
C TRP A 79 4.20 12.21 -2.74
N GLY A 80 4.23 13.47 -3.16
CA GLY A 80 5.16 14.47 -2.63
C GLY A 80 5.01 14.71 -1.12
N GLU A 81 3.78 14.73 -0.61
CA GLU A 81 3.45 14.85 0.83
C GLU A 81 3.98 13.70 1.70
N VAL A 82 4.24 12.54 1.09
CA VAL A 82 4.87 11.40 1.77
C VAL A 82 6.35 11.24 1.43
N GLY A 83 6.95 12.26 0.80
CA GLY A 83 8.37 12.31 0.46
C GLY A 83 8.75 11.56 -0.83
N ILE A 84 7.78 11.09 -1.61
CA ILE A 84 8.02 10.29 -2.81
C ILE A 84 7.87 11.15 -4.05
N LYS A 85 8.87 11.11 -4.93
CA LYS A 85 8.79 11.71 -6.27
C LYS A 85 8.57 10.59 -7.28
N PRO A 86 7.50 10.63 -8.10
CA PRO A 86 7.33 9.69 -9.20
C PRO A 86 8.55 9.69 -10.12
N GLY A 87 9.13 8.52 -10.39
CA GLY A 87 10.26 8.40 -11.31
C GLY A 87 10.88 7.01 -11.32
N ALA A 88 10.90 6.38 -12.50
CA ALA A 88 11.34 4.99 -12.71
C ALA A 88 12.81 4.68 -12.34
N ALA A 89 13.67 5.70 -12.26
CA ALA A 89 15.12 5.54 -12.01
C ALA A 89 15.53 5.78 -10.54
N LEU A 90 14.60 6.19 -9.67
CA LEU A 90 14.92 6.55 -8.31
C LEU A 90 14.80 5.33 -7.40
N ARG A 91 15.94 4.82 -6.94
CA ARG A 91 15.99 4.10 -5.67
C ARG A 91 15.73 5.13 -4.59
N ASP A 92 14.47 5.26 -4.20
CA ASP A 92 14.12 6.05 -3.03
C ASP A 92 14.71 5.39 -1.79
N THR A 93 15.41 6.17 -0.97
CA THR A 93 16.04 5.76 0.28
C THR A 93 15.06 5.16 1.29
N LEU A 94 13.75 5.38 1.09
CA LEU A 94 12.69 4.81 1.92
C LEU A 94 12.27 3.40 1.49
N THR A 95 12.75 2.90 0.34
CA THR A 95 12.52 1.51 -0.09
C THR A 95 13.61 0.60 0.52
N PRO A 96 13.28 -0.39 1.37
CA PRO A 96 14.27 -1.31 1.90
C PRO A 96 14.86 -2.21 0.81
N ALA A 97 16.16 -2.52 0.90
CA ALA A 97 16.91 -3.15 -0.18
C ALA A 97 16.80 -4.69 -0.26
N GLU A 98 16.33 -5.39 0.77
CA GLU A 98 16.33 -6.87 0.85
C GLU A 98 15.15 -7.41 1.70
N PRO A 99 14.53 -8.55 1.33
CA PRO A 99 13.68 -9.32 2.23
C PRO A 99 14.55 -10.10 3.24
N VAL A 100 14.46 -9.76 4.54
CA VAL A 100 15.19 -10.50 5.59
C VAL A 100 14.55 -11.88 5.76
N GLY A 101 15.35 -12.95 5.76
CA GLY A 101 14.94 -14.37 5.76
C GLY A 101 14.09 -14.84 6.95
N PRO A 102 13.71 -16.14 6.98
CA PRO A 102 12.65 -16.65 7.85
C PRO A 102 12.98 -16.50 9.33
N ALA A 103 11.96 -16.12 10.10
CA ALA A 103 12.03 -15.83 11.52
C ALA A 103 12.52 -17.05 12.33
N GLU A 104 13.48 -16.84 13.24
CA GLU A 104 13.76 -17.78 14.31
C GLU A 104 12.73 -17.59 15.43
N ASP A 105 11.94 -18.63 15.66
CA ASP A 105 10.93 -18.73 16.70
C ASP A 105 11.60 -18.65 18.08
N LYS A 106 11.44 -17.54 18.80
CA LYS A 106 11.74 -17.49 20.23
C LYS A 106 10.45 -17.68 21.03
N GLU A 107 10.42 -18.80 21.76
CA GLU A 107 9.36 -19.29 22.66
C GLU A 107 8.64 -18.18 23.44
N ALA A 108 7.32 -18.35 23.56
CA ALA A 108 6.42 -17.46 24.26
C ALA A 108 6.75 -17.34 25.76
N ASP A 109 6.65 -16.12 26.29
CA ASP A 109 6.74 -15.83 27.72
C ASP A 109 5.55 -16.49 28.46
N PRO A 110 5.80 -17.42 29.41
CA PRO A 110 4.74 -18.16 30.10
C PRO A 110 3.86 -17.31 31.02
N ASN A 111 4.15 -16.01 31.21
CA ASN A 111 3.39 -15.12 32.10
C ASN A 111 2.74 -13.90 31.40
N GLY A 112 2.65 -13.89 30.08
CA GLY A 112 1.96 -12.82 29.34
C GLY A 112 0.43 -12.84 29.51
N PRO A 113 -0.27 -11.69 29.42
CA PRO A 113 -1.73 -11.65 29.54
C PRO A 113 -2.39 -12.45 28.42
N THR A 114 -3.29 -13.36 28.78
CA THR A 114 -4.07 -14.19 27.85
C THR A 114 -5.01 -13.32 27.01
N VAL A 115 -4.75 -13.24 25.71
CA VAL A 115 -5.65 -12.59 24.74
C VAL A 115 -6.88 -13.49 24.56
N PRO A 116 -8.12 -13.00 24.70
CA PRO A 116 -9.31 -13.80 24.46
C PRO A 116 -9.35 -14.28 23.00
N GLU A 117 -9.59 -15.58 22.80
CA GLU A 117 -9.70 -16.19 21.49
C GLU A 117 -10.89 -15.56 20.73
N LEU A 118 -10.62 -15.02 19.53
CA LEU A 118 -11.67 -14.48 18.66
C LEU A 118 -12.66 -15.60 18.28
N PRO A 119 -13.98 -15.35 18.34
CA PRO A 119 -14.96 -16.36 17.93
C PRO A 119 -14.77 -16.69 16.45
N LYS A 120 -14.70 -18.00 16.16
CA LYS A 120 -14.49 -18.52 14.80
C LYS A 120 -15.65 -18.08 13.90
N PRO A 121 -15.38 -17.67 12.64
CA PRO A 121 -16.43 -17.23 11.73
C PRO A 121 -17.42 -18.37 11.45
N ASN A 122 -18.70 -18.06 11.56
CA ASN A 122 -19.80 -19.00 11.37
C ASN A 122 -19.95 -19.34 9.88
N LYS A 123 -19.81 -20.62 9.51
CA LYS A 123 -19.85 -21.12 8.13
C LYS A 123 -21.22 -21.08 7.43
N GLN A 124 -22.26 -20.49 8.05
CA GLN A 124 -23.61 -20.46 7.50
C GLN A 124 -23.98 -19.22 6.66
N LEU A 125 -23.03 -18.32 6.36
CA LEU A 125 -23.28 -17.15 5.50
C LEU A 125 -22.65 -17.30 4.10
N ILE A 126 -22.79 -18.47 3.48
CA ILE A 126 -22.44 -18.68 2.06
C ILE A 126 -23.52 -19.56 1.42
N GLU A 127 -24.79 -19.12 1.45
CA GLU A 127 -25.85 -19.58 0.53
C GLU A 127 -27.11 -18.73 0.75
N ALA A 128 -27.20 -17.62 0.02
CA ALA A 128 -28.45 -16.95 -0.31
C ALA A 128 -28.20 -16.11 -1.58
N ARG A 129 -28.32 -16.76 -2.73
CA ARG A 129 -28.68 -16.12 -3.99
C ARG A 129 -30.20 -16.16 -4.11
#